data_AF-A0A963IHK9-F1
#
_entry.id   AF-A0A963IHK9-F1
#
_cell.length_a   1.000
_cell.length_b   1.000
_cell.length_c   1.000
_cell.angle_alpha   90.00
_cell.angle_beta   90.00
_cell.angle_gamma   90.00
#
_symmetry.space_group_name_H-M   'P 1'
#
loop_
_entity.id
_entity.type
_entity.pdbx_description
1 polymer ?
#
loop_
_entity_poly.entity_id
_entity_poly.type
_entity_poly.pdbx_seq_one_letter_code
_entity_poly.pdbx_strand_id
1 'polypeptide(L)' 'MKTRIKQAVGLALAAGFGLAASTAAFSAESLQDVMKRRGLSQQDLMAAAKTYVPTGKRDEFLAFSSGGQSGQI' A
#
# COMPACT_ATOMS: atom_id res chain seq x y z
N MET A 1 7.67 19.04 -45.91
CA MET A 1 8.55 18.33 -44.93
C MET A 1 8.45 18.88 -43.50
N LYS A 2 8.37 20.20 -43.27
CA LYS A 2 8.34 20.80 -41.91
C LYS A 2 7.11 20.42 -41.04
N THR A 3 5.96 20.14 -41.64
CA THR A 3 4.72 19.79 -40.92
C THR A 3 4.74 18.37 -40.36
N ARG A 4 5.36 17.42 -41.08
CA ARG A 4 5.50 16.02 -40.67
C ARG A 4 6.42 15.86 -39.45
N ILE A 5 7.45 16.71 -39.35
CA ILE A 5 8.38 16.74 -38.21
C ILE A 5 7.69 17.23 -36.94
N LYS A 6 6.85 18.27 -37.03
CA LYS A 6 6.06 18.77 -35.88
C LYS A 6 5.08 17.72 -35.36
N GLN A 7 4.47 16.95 -36.27
CA GLN A 7 3.57 15.84 -35.92
C GLN A 7 4.32 14.68 -35.27
N ALA A 8 5.52 14.33 -35.77
CA ALA A 8 6.35 13.28 -35.19
C ALA A 8 6.84 13.63 -33.77
N VAL A 9 7.21 14.88 -33.53
CA VAL A 9 7.62 15.37 -32.21
C VAL A 9 6.45 15.34 -31.22
N GLY A 10 5.26 15.78 -31.64
CA GLY A 10 4.05 15.71 -30.81
C GLY A 10 3.66 14.27 -30.44
N LEU A 11 3.78 13.34 -31.40
CA LEU A 11 3.48 11.92 -31.16
C LEU A 11 4.49 11.27 -30.21
N ALA A 12 5.78 11.63 -30.32
CA ALA A 12 6.84 11.14 -29.43
C ALA A 12 6.68 11.65 -27.99
N LEU A 13 6.28 12.92 -27.81
CA LEU A 13 5.97 13.50 -26.50
C LEU A 13 4.73 12.85 -25.86
N ALA A 14 3.67 12.59 -26.65
CA ALA A 14 2.48 11.91 -26.17
C ALA A 14 2.76 10.45 -25.77
N ALA A 15 3.58 9.74 -26.54
CA ALA A 15 4.01 8.37 -26.22
C ALA A 15 4.92 8.34 -24.97
N GLY A 16 5.84 9.29 -24.83
CA GLY A 16 6.70 9.43 -23.65
C GLY A 16 5.92 9.69 -22.36
N PHE A 17 4.88 10.55 -22.43
CA PHE A 17 3.98 10.78 -21.29
C PHE A 17 3.08 9.58 -20.98
N GLY A 18 2.57 8.88 -22.02
CA GLY A 18 1.76 7.68 -21.85
C GLY A 18 2.52 6.51 -21.20
N LEU A 19 3.81 6.36 -21.49
CA LEU A 19 4.67 5.36 -20.85
C LEU A 19 5.12 5.76 -19.43
N ALA A 20 5.30 7.05 -19.13
CA ALA A 20 5.65 7.49 -17.79
C ALA A 20 4.47 7.37 -16.79
N ALA A 21 3.23 7.50 -17.27
CA ALA A 21 2.04 7.33 -16.44
C ALA A 21 1.72 5.86 -16.12
N SER A 22 2.15 4.91 -16.96
CA SER A 22 1.85 3.48 -16.78
C SER A 22 2.74 2.79 -15.75
N THR A 23 3.88 3.37 -15.37
CA THR A 23 4.77 2.79 -14.34
C THR A 23 4.29 3.05 -12.91
N ALA A 24 3.37 3.99 -12.69
CA ALA A 24 2.80 4.30 -11.37
C ALA A 24 1.59 3.41 -11.00
N ALA A 25 1.00 2.70 -11.98
CA ALA A 25 -0.16 1.84 -11.77
C ALA A 25 0.20 0.39 -11.41
N PHE A 26 1.49 0.06 -11.32
CA PHE A 26 1.93 -1.27 -10.90
C PHE A 26 1.77 -1.45 -9.38
N SER A 27 0.64 -2.06 -9.02
CA SER A 27 0.46 -2.94 -7.86
C SER A 27 0.27 -2.31 -6.47
N ALA A 28 -0.52 -1.23 -6.36
CA ALA A 28 -1.30 -1.05 -5.14
C ALA A 28 -2.58 -1.87 -5.28
N GLU A 29 -2.60 -3.07 -4.70
CA GLU A 29 -3.82 -3.87 -4.69
C GLU A 29 -4.90 -3.16 -3.90
N SER A 30 -6.08 -3.01 -4.49
CA SER A 30 -7.19 -2.36 -3.79
C SER A 30 -7.68 -3.24 -2.65
N LEU A 31 -8.27 -2.63 -1.63
CA LEU A 31 -8.88 -3.37 -0.52
C LEU A 31 -9.89 -4.41 -1.04
N GLN A 32 -10.65 -4.04 -2.08
CA GLN A 32 -11.67 -4.90 -2.68
C GLN A 32 -11.06 -6.12 -3.36
N ASP A 33 -9.90 -5.97 -4.01
CA ASP A 33 -9.18 -7.08 -4.62
C ASP A 33 -8.64 -8.04 -3.56
N VAL A 34 -8.11 -7.51 -2.45
CA VAL A 34 -7.66 -8.32 -1.31
C VAL A 34 -8.81 -9.10 -0.69
N MET A 35 -9.96 -8.45 -0.47
CA MET A 35 -11.16 -9.08 0.08
C MET A 35 -11.64 -10.23 -0.82
N LYS A 36 -11.74 -10.01 -2.13
CA LYS A 36 -12.15 -11.05 -3.10
C LYS A 36 -11.18 -12.21 -3.13
N ARG A 37 -9.87 -11.94 -3.24
CA ARG A 37 -8.84 -12.97 -3.32
C ARG A 37 -8.76 -13.82 -2.06
N ARG A 38 -8.95 -13.20 -0.89
CA ARG A 38 -8.94 -13.90 0.41
C ARG A 38 -10.30 -14.44 0.83
N GLY A 39 -11.35 -14.27 0.01
CA GLY A 39 -12.71 -14.71 0.32
C GLY A 39 -13.27 -14.05 1.59
N LEU A 40 -12.86 -12.82 1.92
CA LEU A 40 -13.22 -12.13 3.15
C LEU A 40 -14.53 -11.38 3.00
N SER A 41 -15.44 -11.57 3.96
CA SER A 41 -16.61 -10.69 4.14
C SER A 41 -16.21 -9.40 4.86
N GLN A 42 -17.10 -8.38 4.85
CA GLN A 42 -16.87 -7.17 5.65
C GLN A 42 -16.82 -7.47 7.16
N GLN A 43 -17.57 -8.48 7.61
CA GLN A 43 -17.56 -8.90 9.01
C GLN A 43 -16.20 -9.47 9.41
N ASP A 44 -15.58 -10.27 8.54
CA ASP A 44 -14.25 -10.83 8.76
C ASP A 44 -13.18 -9.72 8.82
N LEU A 45 -13.29 -8.72 7.96
CA LEU A 45 -12.40 -7.57 7.97
C LEU A 45 -12.55 -6.74 9.26
N MET A 46 -13.78 -6.54 9.73
CA MET A 46 -14.06 -5.85 11.00
C MET A 46 -13.52 -6.64 12.20
N ALA A 47 -13.68 -7.96 12.22
CA ALA A 47 -13.14 -8.81 13.26
C ALA A 47 -11.59 -8.76 13.27
N ALA A 48 -10.96 -8.84 12.10
CA ALA A 48 -9.51 -8.73 11.97
C ALA A 48 -9.00 -7.36 12.46
N ALA A 49 -9.67 -6.27 12.07
CA ALA A 49 -9.32 -4.91 12.47
C ALA A 49 -9.37 -4.70 13.99
N LYS A 50 -10.25 -5.39 14.72
CA LYS A 50 -10.32 -5.32 16.19
C LYS A 50 -9.11 -5.92 16.90
N THR A 51 -8.42 -6.86 16.26
CA THR A 51 -7.23 -7.53 16.81
C THR A 51 -5.93 -6.97 16.26
N TYR A 52 -6.01 -6.12 15.25
CA TYR A 52 -4.85 -5.53 14.61
C TYR A 52 -4.29 -4.38 15.46
N VAL A 53 -3.02 -4.52 15.86
CA VAL A 53 -2.28 -3.44 16.53
C VAL A 53 -1.62 -2.58 15.45
N PRO A 54 -1.97 -1.29 15.34
CA PRO A 54 -1.35 -0.41 14.35
C PRO A 54 0.14 -0.23 14.64
N THR A 55 0.96 -0.34 13.59
CA THR A 55 2.40 -0.04 13.66
C THR A 55 2.63 1.38 14.18
N GLY A 56 3.53 1.52 15.16
CA GLY A 56 3.84 2.80 15.81
C GLY A 56 2.87 3.23 16.92
N LYS A 57 1.80 2.48 17.18
CA LYS A 57 0.98 2.63 18.39
C LYS A 57 1.41 1.60 19.44
N ARG A 58 1.34 1.98 20.72
CA ARG A 58 1.53 1.03 21.81
C ARG A 58 0.32 0.10 21.85
N ASP A 59 0.60 -1.20 21.94
CA ASP A 59 -0.41 -2.20 22.25
C ASP A 59 -0.86 -2.00 23.71
N GLU A 60 -2.13 -1.69 23.93
CA GLU A 60 -2.70 -1.45 25.26
C GLU A 60 -2.79 -2.73 26.11
N PHE A 61 -2.70 -3.91 25.48
CA PHE A 61 -2.76 -5.21 26.16
C PHE A 61 -1.40 -5.89 26.30
N LEU A 62 -0.34 -5.30 25.71
CA LEU A 62 1.02 -5.77 25.94
C LEU A 62 1.55 -5.18 27.25
N ALA A 63 1.24 -5.84 28.35
CA ALA A 63 1.81 -5.54 29.66
C ALA A 63 3.32 -5.82 29.64
N PHE A 64 4.14 -4.78 29.57
CA PHE A 64 5.56 -4.87 29.92
C PHE A 64 5.67 -5.02 31.44
N SER A 65 5.61 -6.25 31.94
CA SER A 65 6.01 -6.54 33.32
C SER A 65 7.53 -6.33 33.43
N SER A 66 7.96 -5.12 33.80
CA SER A 66 9.36 -4.89 34.16
C SER A 66 9.65 -5.60 35.49
N GLY A 67 10.05 -6.88 35.42
CA GLY A 67 10.57 -7.65 36.56
C GLY A 67 11.96 -7.16 36.97
N GLY A 68 12.06 -5.90 37.40
CA GLY A 68 13.30 -5.13 37.30
C GLY A 68 13.85 -4.53 38.58
N GLN A 69 13.39 -4.94 39.77
CA GLN A 69 14.28 -5.02 40.93
C GLN A 69 14.96 -6.42 40.93
N SER A 70 15.36 -6.92 39.76
CA SER A 70 16.19 -8.12 39.60
C SER A 70 17.65 -7.71 39.37
N GLY A 71 18.12 -6.74 40.13
CA GLY A 71 19.50 -6.22 40.12
C GLY A 71 20.43 -6.97 41.09
N GLN A 72 20.16 -8.23 41.39
CA GLN A 72 21.10 -9.09 42.10
C GLN A 72 20.81 -10.57 41.79
N ILE A 73 21.35 -11.09 40.68
CA ILE A 73 22.50 -12.02 40.59
C ILE A 73 23.10 -11.89 39.19
#